data_AF-A0A3D5JK96-F1
#
_entry.id   AF-A0A3D5JK96-F1
#
_cell.length_a   1.000
_cell.length_b   1.000
_cell.length_c   1.000
_cell.angle_alpha   90.00
_cell.angle_beta   90.00
_cell.angle_gamma   90.00
#
_symmetry.space_group_name_H-M   'P 1'
#
loop_
_entity.id
_entity.type
_entity.pdbx_description
1 polymer ?
#
loop_
_entity_poly.entity_id
_entity_poly.type
_entity_poly.pdbx_seq_one_letter_code
_entity_poly.pdbx_strand_id
1 'polypeptide(L)' 'MTDTDTDTTFLQHLARIADALEKHSPTDPSPEDIEPAAAYVWNRAKRRLTPVKKVNRVDLPLLCGIDHQRDTLLSNTIA' A
#
# COMPACT_ATOMS: atom_id res chain seq x y z
N MET A 1 13.56 -14.23 -45.94
CA MET A 1 14.07 -13.00 -45.31
C MET A 1 12.86 -12.14 -44.98
N THR A 2 12.04 -12.56 -44.00
CA THR A 2 10.77 -11.89 -43.64
C THR A 2 10.26 -12.18 -42.23
N ASP A 3 10.65 -13.29 -41.57
CA ASP A 3 10.20 -13.57 -40.19
C ASP A 3 10.90 -12.70 -39.14
N THR A 4 12.24 -12.62 -39.18
CA THR A 4 13.04 -11.90 -38.17
C THR A 4 12.81 -10.39 -38.18
N ASP A 5 12.54 -9.79 -39.34
CA ASP A 5 12.20 -8.35 -39.45
C ASP A 5 10.82 -8.05 -38.85
N THR A 6 9.88 -8.98 -38.99
CA THR A 6 8.53 -8.86 -38.42
C THR A 6 8.59 -8.98 -36.89
N ASP A 7 9.35 -9.94 -36.37
CA ASP A 7 9.59 -10.09 -34.92
C ASP A 7 10.27 -8.86 -34.32
N THR A 8 11.27 -8.31 -35.00
CA THR A 8 11.98 -7.11 -34.53
C THR A 8 11.05 -5.90 -34.47
N THR A 9 10.23 -5.72 -35.51
CA THR A 9 9.23 -4.64 -35.56
C THR A 9 8.18 -4.81 -34.45
N PHE A 10 7.74 -6.04 -34.19
CA PHE A 10 6.80 -6.34 -33.12
C PHE A 10 7.38 -6.04 -31.72
N LEU A 11 8.63 -6.43 -31.47
CA LEU A 11 9.33 -6.12 -30.22
C LEU A 11 9.50 -4.60 -30.01
N GLN A 12 9.77 -3.84 -31.07
CA GLN A 12 9.83 -2.37 -31.00
C GLN A 12 8.48 -1.75 -30.61
N HIS A 13 7.38 -2.27 -31.14
CA HIS A 13 6.05 -1.81 -30.75
C HIS A 13 5.73 -2.13 -29.29
N LEU A 14 6.07 -3.34 -28.82
CA LEU A 14 5.90 -3.72 -27.42
C LEU A 14 6.74 -2.83 -26.49
N ALA A 15 7.99 -2.55 -26.84
CA ALA A 15 8.85 -1.65 -26.07
C ALA A 15 8.25 -0.24 -26.00
N ARG A 16 7.76 0.30 -27.11
CA ARG A 16 7.12 1.63 -27.13
C ARG A 16 5.85 1.67 -26.27
N ILE A 17 5.08 0.59 -26.24
CA ILE A 17 3.89 0.47 -25.38
C ILE A 17 4.32 0.41 -23.92
N ALA A 18 5.31 -0.41 -23.57
CA ALA A 18 5.86 -0.50 -22.22
C ALA A 18 6.35 0.87 -21.72
N ASP A 19 7.16 1.57 -22.52
CA ASP A 19 7.68 2.90 -22.20
C ASP A 19 6.55 3.93 -21.96
N ALA A 20 5.49 3.87 -22.79
CA ALA A 20 4.34 4.76 -22.63
C ALA A 20 3.57 4.44 -21.34
N LEU A 21 3.39 3.15 -21.02
CA LEU A 21 2.72 2.72 -19.81
C LEU A 21 3.52 3.09 -18.55
N GLU A 22 4.84 2.92 -18.56
CA GLU A 22 5.71 3.30 -17.44
C GLU A 22 5.65 4.80 -17.16
N LYS A 23 5.66 5.65 -18.19
CA LYS A 23 5.50 7.11 -18.03
C LYS A 23 4.17 7.53 -17.43
N HIS A 24 3.11 6.76 -17.66
CA HIS A 24 1.78 7.01 -17.13
C HIS A 24 1.53 6.36 -15.76
N SER A 25 2.43 5.47 -15.33
CA SER A 25 2.31 4.83 -14.03
C SER A 25 2.73 5.82 -12.93
N PRO A 26 1.91 6.02 -11.89
CA PRO A 26 2.32 6.81 -10.74
C PRO A 26 3.49 6.11 -10.04
N THR A 27 4.45 6.89 -9.56
CA THR A 27 5.58 6.38 -8.76
C THR A 27 5.06 5.55 -7.60
N ASP A 28 5.62 4.35 -7.43
CA ASP A 28 5.29 3.49 -6.31
C ASP A 28 5.61 4.21 -4.99
N PRO A 29 4.72 4.15 -4.00
CA PRO A 29 4.95 4.79 -2.71
C PRO A 29 6.16 4.14 -2.02
N SER A 30 7.11 4.97 -1.61
CA SER A 30 8.29 4.53 -0.85
C SER A 30 7.96 4.47 0.65
N PRO A 31 8.60 3.60 1.45
CA PRO A 31 8.42 3.60 2.90
C PRO A 31 8.67 4.96 3.56
N GLU A 32 9.54 5.78 2.99
CA GLU A 32 9.85 7.14 3.46
C GLU A 32 8.72 8.16 3.22
N ASP A 33 7.73 7.84 2.38
CA ASP A 33 6.51 8.64 2.21
C ASP A 33 5.55 8.55 3.42
N ILE A 34 5.79 7.62 4.36
CA ILE A 34 4.90 7.36 5.50
C ILE A 34 5.36 8.20 6.70
N GLU A 35 4.64 9.29 6.96
CA GLU A 35 4.84 10.09 8.17
C GLU A 35 4.52 9.28 9.44
N PRO A 36 5.41 9.26 10.46
CA PRO A 36 5.15 8.55 11.70
C PRO A 36 3.87 9.04 12.40
N ALA A 37 2.88 8.16 12.52
CA ALA A 37 1.62 8.41 13.21
C ALA A 37 1.13 7.16 13.96
N ALA A 38 0.25 7.38 14.94
CA ALA A 38 -0.31 6.31 15.75
C ALA A 38 -1.44 5.52 15.04
N ALA A 39 -2.01 6.06 13.97
CA ALA A 39 -3.02 5.40 13.15
C ALA A 39 -3.03 6.01 11.74
N TYR A 40 -3.49 5.21 10.78
CA TYR A 40 -3.56 5.58 9.38
C TYR A 40 -4.91 5.20 8.78
N VAL A 41 -5.35 5.97 7.79
CA VAL A 41 -6.47 5.62 6.92
C VAL A 41 -5.93 5.31 5.53
N TRP A 42 -6.33 4.17 4.97
CA TRP A 42 -6.01 3.84 3.59
C TRP A 42 -6.81 4.69 2.61
N ASN A 43 -6.12 5.52 1.83
CA ASN A 43 -6.73 6.28 0.75
C ASN A 43 -6.56 5.53 -0.57
N ARG A 44 -7.61 4.81 -1.00
CA ARG A 44 -7.59 4.02 -2.24
C ARG A 44 -7.28 4.85 -3.49
N ALA A 45 -7.81 6.08 -3.58
CA ALA A 45 -7.64 6.93 -4.76
C ALA A 45 -6.17 7.38 -4.93
N LYS A 46 -5.50 7.67 -3.81
CA LYS A 46 -4.08 8.08 -3.80
C LYS A 46 -3.12 6.90 -3.62
N ARG A 47 -3.63 5.69 -3.36
CA ARG A 47 -2.86 4.48 -3.01
C ARG A 47 -1.83 4.75 -1.90
N ARG A 48 -2.21 5.53 -0.89
CA ARG A 48 -1.32 5.96 0.21
C ARG A 48 -2.00 5.86 1.57
N LEU A 49 -1.20 5.65 2.61
CA LEU A 49 -1.61 5.75 4.00
C LEU A 49 -1.62 7.23 4.41
N THR A 50 -2.77 7.72 4.87
CA THR A 50 -2.88 9.10 5.38
C THR A 50 -2.86 9.06 6.92
N PRO A 51 -1.97 9.82 7.59
CA PRO A 51 -1.90 9.81 9.04
C PRO A 51 -3.13 10.44 9.68
N VAL A 52 -3.62 9.84 10.76
CA VAL A 52 -4.74 10.38 11.55
C VAL A 52 -4.19 11.33 12.61
N LYS A 53 -4.43 12.64 12.43
CA LYS A 53 -3.92 13.68 13.34
C LYS A 53 -4.40 13.53 14.79
N LYS A 54 -5.67 13.14 14.98
CA LYS A 54 -6.28 12.92 16.30
C LYS A 54 -7.09 11.64 16.29
N VAL A 55 -6.59 10.61 16.96
CA VAL A 55 -7.29 9.34 17.13
C VAL A 55 -8.26 9.48 18.30
N ASN A 56 -9.54 9.19 18.09
CA ASN A 56 -10.51 9.11 19.17
C ASN A 56 -10.36 7.76 19.87
N ARG A 57 -9.63 7.74 20.99
CA ARG A 57 -9.39 6.52 21.77
C ARG A 57 -10.48 6.37 22.83
N VAL A 58 -10.94 5.13 23.02
CA VAL A 58 -11.76 4.73 24.16
C VAL A 58 -10.88 3.94 25.11
N ASP A 59 -10.95 4.24 26.40
CA ASP A 59 -10.16 3.54 27.39
C ASP A 59 -10.51 2.06 27.43
N LEU A 60 -9.49 1.20 27.36
CA LEU A 60 -9.65 -0.24 27.28
C LEU A 60 -10.52 -0.85 28.41
N PRO A 61 -10.46 -0.36 29.67
CA PRO A 61 -11.36 -0.82 30.74
C PRO A 61 -12.85 -0.54 30.52
N LEU A 62 -13.21 0.37 29.61
CA LEU A 62 -14.61 0.67 29.28
C LEU A 62 -15.22 -0.36 28.32
N LEU A 63 -14.39 -1.21 27.70
CA LEU A 63 -14.84 -2.23 26.77
C LEU A 63 -15.17 -3.51 27.54
N CYS A 64 -16.45 -3.78 27.75
CA CYS A 64 -16.94 -4.96 28.47
C CYS A 64 -17.12 -6.16 27.53
N GLY A 65 -16.88 -7.38 28.03
CA GLY A 65 -17.14 -8.63 27.32
C GLY A 65 -16.06 -9.04 26.29
N ILE A 66 -14.93 -8.34 26.28
CA ILE A 66 -13.79 -8.64 25.40
C ILE A 66 -12.53 -9.08 26.15
N ASP A 67 -12.63 -9.37 27.46
CA ASP A 67 -11.46 -9.60 28.33
C ASP A 67 -10.55 -10.72 27.79
N HIS A 68 -11.12 -11.84 27.37
CA HIS A 68 -10.34 -12.96 26.84
C HIS A 68 -9.61 -12.63 25.53
N GLN A 69 -10.28 -11.94 24.58
CA GLN A 69 -9.65 -11.54 23.33
C GLN A 69 -8.59 -10.47 23.57
N ARG A 70 -8.87 -9.49 24.44
CA ARG A 70 -7.92 -8.46 24.87
C ARG A 70 -6.65 -9.09 25.43
N ASP A 71 -6.80 -9.99 26.40
CA ASP A 71 -5.66 -10.58 27.11
C ASP A 71 -4.83 -11.47 26.18
N THR A 72 -5.48 -12.20 25.29
CA THR A 72 -4.82 -13.00 24.24
C THR A 72 -4.02 -12.11 23.29
N LEU A 73 -4.62 -11.03 22.78
CA LEU A 73 -3.96 -10.12 21.85
C LEU A 73 -2.79 -9.39 22.51
N LEU A 74 -2.94 -8.91 23.76
CA LEU A 74 -1.86 -8.27 24.51
C LEU A 74 -0.68 -9.22 24.72
N SER A 75 -0.97 -10.47 25.11
CA SER A 75 0.05 -11.50 25.29
C SER A 75 0.84 -11.76 24.01
N ASN A 76 0.18 -11.75 22.84
CA ASN A 76 0.82 -11.97 21.55
C ASN A 76 1.62 -10.75 21.03
N THR A 77 1.28 -9.54 21.49
CA THR A 77 1.86 -8.31 20.93
C THR A 77 3.06 -7.81 21.75
N ILE A 78 3.14 -8.17 23.04
CA ILE A 78 4.19 -7.71 23.97
C ILE A 78 5.29 -8.78 24.18
N ALA A 79 5.06 -10.02 23.73
CA ALA A 79 6.06 -11.10 23.70
C ALA A 79 7.14 -10.85 22.64
#